data_AF-A0A940RD92-F1
#
_entry.id   AF-A0A940RD92-F1
#
_cell.length_a   1.000
_cell.length_b   1.000
_cell.length_c   1.000
_cell.angle_alpha   90.00
_cell.angle_beta   90.00
_cell.angle_gamma   90.00
#
_symmetry.space_group_name_H-M   'P 1'
#
loop_
_entity.id
_entity.type
_entity.pdbx_description
1 polymer ?
#
loop_
_entity_poly.entity_id
_entity_poly.type
_entity_poly.pdbx_seq_one_letter_code
_entity_poly.pdbx_strand_id
1 'polypeptide(L)' 'MLWNYLRTKPFGFKFRRQHPFSIYILDFYCHQLKLVIEVDGSIHNVAEVKQNDEIRQQQLEKETSLF' A
#
# COMPACT_ATOMS: atom_id res chain seq x y z
N MET A 1 -5.38 -7.64 -13.18
CA MET A 1 -5.46 -6.54 -14.17
C MET A 1 -4.92 -5.21 -13.65
N LEU A 2 -5.06 -4.86 -12.36
CA LEU A 2 -4.63 -3.56 -11.78
C LEU A 2 -3.19 -3.14 -12.13
N TRP A 3 -2.21 -4.03 -11.98
CA TRP A 3 -0.81 -3.69 -12.31
C TRP A 3 -0.61 -3.25 -13.77
N ASN A 4 -1.35 -3.83 -14.71
CA ASN A 4 -1.26 -3.44 -16.13
C ASN A 4 -1.71 -2.00 -16.37
N TYR A 5 -2.65 -1.50 -15.57
CA TYR A 5 -3.06 -0.11 -15.61
C TYR A 5 -2.04 0.79 -14.90
N LEU A 6 -1.67 0.48 -13.66
CA LEU A 6 -0.77 1.34 -12.88
C LEU A 6 0.63 1.50 -13.52
N ARG A 7 1.12 0.48 -14.23
CA ARG A 7 2.43 0.54 -14.92
C ARG A 7 2.47 1.47 -16.12
N THR A 8 1.32 1.90 -16.66
CA THR A 8 1.28 2.86 -17.79
C THR A 8 1.49 4.31 -17.34
N LYS A 9 1.64 4.53 -16.02
CA LYS A 9 1.70 5.86 -15.39
C LYS A 9 0.42 6.66 -15.64
N PRO A 10 -0.74 6.17 -15.17
CA PRO A 10 -2.00 6.89 -15.35
C PRO A 10 -1.88 8.30 -14.75
N PHE A 11 -2.37 9.29 -15.49
CA PHE A 11 -2.26 10.71 -15.13
C PHE A 11 -0.80 11.20 -14.93
N GLY A 12 0.19 10.50 -15.49
CA GLY A 12 1.61 10.84 -15.38
C GLY A 12 2.31 10.37 -14.11
N PHE A 13 1.60 9.70 -13.19
CA PHE A 13 2.16 9.28 -11.91
C PHE A 13 2.85 7.92 -11.97
N LYS A 14 4.04 7.81 -11.38
CA LYS A 14 4.76 6.54 -11.30
C LYS A 14 4.30 5.71 -10.09
N PHE A 15 3.80 4.51 -10.37
CA PHE A 15 3.50 3.50 -9.35
C PHE A 15 4.60 2.43 -9.30
N ARG A 16 4.94 1.99 -8.09
CA ARG A 16 5.80 0.83 -7.81
C ARG A 16 4.91 -0.31 -7.33
N ARG A 17 5.29 -1.56 -7.63
CA ARG A 17 4.62 -2.77 -7.13
C ARG A 17 5.51 -3.44 -6.09
N GLN A 18 4.92 -4.02 -5.03
CA GLN A 18 5.63 -4.66 -3.92
C GLN A 18 6.73 -3.76 -3.36
N HIS A 19 6.35 -2.54 -2.97
CA HIS A 19 7.29 -1.54 -2.49
C HIS A 19 7.66 -1.83 -1.04
N PRO A 20 8.95 -2.08 -0.72
CA PRO A 20 9.38 -2.16 0.67
C PRO A 20 9.21 -0.80 1.33
N PHE A 21 8.56 -0.78 2.48
CA PHE A 21 8.28 0.42 3.25
C PHE A 21 8.33 0.09 4.74
N SER A 22 9.38 0.58 5.42
CA SER A 22 9.66 0.22 6.82
C SER A 22 9.70 -1.30 7.00
N ILE A 23 8.87 -1.85 7.89
CA ILE A 23 8.73 -3.29 8.13
C ILE A 23 7.68 -3.97 7.21
N TYR A 24 7.07 -3.22 6.29
CA TYR A 24 5.98 -3.68 5.43
C TYR A 24 6.39 -3.79 3.95
N ILE A 25 5.60 -4.57 3.21
CA ILE A 25 5.63 -4.58 1.74
C ILE A 25 4.26 -4.10 1.27
N LEU A 26 4.24 -2.92 0.64
CA LEU A 26 3.03 -2.34 0.07
C LEU A 26 2.77 -2.92 -1.32
N ASP A 27 1.53 -3.30 -1.63
CA ASP A 27 1.20 -3.86 -2.95
C ASP A 27 1.51 -2.87 -4.07
N PHE A 28 1.08 -1.62 -3.90
CA PHE A 28 1.47 -0.52 -4.77
C PHE A 28 1.73 0.78 -4.00
N TYR A 29 2.69 1.56 -4.49
CA TYR A 29 3.03 2.87 -3.93
C TYR A 29 3.31 3.92 -5.00
N CYS A 30 2.76 5.11 -4.82
CA CYS A 30 3.08 6.30 -5.61
C CYS A 30 3.70 7.38 -4.72
N HIS A 31 4.99 7.64 -4.91
CA HIS A 31 5.72 8.62 -4.10
C HIS A 31 5.22 10.06 -4.31
N GLN A 32 4.87 10.41 -5.55
CA GLN A 32 4.41 11.77 -5.89
C GLN A 32 3.11 12.15 -5.18
N LEU A 33 2.22 11.17 -4.99
CA LEU A 33 0.93 11.34 -4.33
C LEU A 33 0.95 10.93 -2.85
N LYS A 34 2.08 10.39 -2.36
CA LYS A 34 2.17 9.70 -1.06
C LYS A 34 1.01 8.70 -0.87
N LEU A 35 0.68 7.99 -1.95
CA LEU A 35 -0.48 7.11 -2.02
C LEU A 35 -0.06 5.65 -1.95
N VAL A 36 -0.62 4.95 -0.98
CA VAL A 36 -0.57 3.50 -0.83
C VAL A 36 -1.84 2.90 -1.41
N ILE A 37 -1.72 1.81 -2.18
CA ILE A 37 -2.86 0.99 -2.62
C ILE A 37 -2.57 -0.43 -2.19
N GLU A 38 -3.37 -0.96 -1.27
CA GLU A 38 -3.33 -2.35 -0.84
C GLU A 38 -4.49 -3.11 -1.50
N VAL A 39 -4.24 -4.32 -1.97
CA VAL A 39 -5.27 -5.19 -2.55
C VAL A 39 -5.64 -6.20 -1.48
N ASP A 40 -6.88 -6.17 -1.01
CA ASP A 40 -7.35 -7.11 0.00
C ASP A 40 -7.08 -8.56 -0.43
N GLY A 41 -6.18 -9.23 0.29
CA GLY A 41 -5.98 -10.66 0.19
C GLY A 41 -7.11 -11.40 0.93
N SER A 42 -7.44 -12.61 0.48
CA SER A 42 -8.43 -13.49 1.15
C SER A 42 -8.06 -13.88 2.60
N ILE A 43 -6.92 -13.42 3.12
CA ILE A 43 -6.38 -13.68 4.45
C ILE A 43 -6.90 -12.67 5.52
N HIS A 44 -7.46 -11.51 5.11
CA HIS A 44 -7.99 -10.49 6.05
C HIS A 44 -9.22 -10.94 6.87
N ASN A 45 -9.81 -12.10 6.56
CA ASN A 45 -10.97 -12.64 7.29
C ASN A 45 -10.60 -13.52 8.51
N VAL A 46 -9.30 -13.73 8.78
CA VAL A 46 -8.88 -14.43 10.00
C VAL A 46 -8.83 -13.41 11.14
N ALA A 47 -9.54 -13.66 12.24
CA ALA A 47 -9.72 -12.71 13.34
C ALA A 47 -8.39 -12.16 13.93
N GLU A 48 -7.33 -12.95 13.85
CA GLU A 48 -5.97 -12.59 14.29
C GLU A 48 -5.29 -11.55 13.37
N VAL A 49 -5.67 -11.48 12.11
CA VAL A 49 -5.16 -10.49 11.13
C VAL A 49 -5.85 -9.13 11.33
N LYS A 50 -7.13 -9.14 11.72
CA LYS A 50 -7.96 -7.94 11.85
C LYS A 50 -7.50 -6.98 12.96
N GLN A 51 -6.98 -7.49 14.08
CA GLN A 51 -6.39 -6.64 15.12
C GLN A 51 -5.05 -6.01 14.69
N ASN A 52 -4.30 -6.69 13.82
CA ASN A 52 -3.04 -6.17 13.27
C ASN A 52 -3.29 -5.08 12.20
N ASP A 53 -4.42 -5.12 11.50
CA ASP A 53 -4.72 -4.18 10.42
C ASP A 53 -4.93 -2.74 10.94
N GLU A 54 -5.56 -2.53 12.10
CA GLU A 54 -5.72 -1.18 12.67
C GLU A 54 -4.39 -0.54 13.08
N ILE A 55 -3.51 -1.33 13.69
CA ILE A 55 -2.17 -0.88 14.10
C ILE A 55 -1.33 -0.57 12.86
N ARG A 56 -1.36 -1.45 11.85
CA ARG A 56 -0.69 -1.25 10.58
C ARG A 56 -1.15 0.03 9.89
N GLN A 57 -2.47 0.26 9.80
CA GLN A 57 -3.02 1.46 9.18
C GLN A 57 -2.49 2.74 9.85
N GLN A 58 -2.51 2.78 11.18
CA GLN A 58 -1.99 3.93 11.93
C GLN A 58 -0.49 4.15 11.73
N GLN A 59 0.30 3.08 11.63
CA GLN A 59 1.74 3.17 11.39
C GLN A 59 2.04 3.68 9.98
N LEU A 60 1.35 3.16 8.97
CA LEU A 60 1.51 3.61 7.58
C LEU A 60 1.12 5.09 7.42
N GLU A 61 0.04 5.54 8.05
CA GLU A 61 -0.37 6.95 8.01
C GLU A 61 0.67 7.87 8.66
N LYS A 62 1.21 7.49 9.82
CA LYS A 62 2.27 8.24 10.50
C LYS A 62 3.54 8.32 9.65
N GLU A 63 4.02 7.18 9.15
CA GLU A 63 5.26 7.11 8.37
C GLU A 63 5.10 7.82 7.02
N THR A 64 3.97 7.67 6.34
CA THR A 64 3.71 8.32 5.04
C THR A 64 3.57 9.84 5.18
N SER A 65 3.13 10.33 6.35
CA SER A 65 3.03 11.78 6.64
C SER A 65 4.38 12.42 7.01
N LEU A 66 5.42 11.63 7.28
CA LEU A 66 6.77 12.11 7.62
C LEU A 66 7.67 12.32 6.40
N PHE A 67 7.32 11.74 5.25
CA PHE A 67 7.87 12.07 3.94
C PHE A 67 7.05 13.18 3.30
#